data_AF-A0A699JAI0-F1
#
_entry.id   AF-A0A699JAI0-F1
#
_cell.length_a   1.000
_cell.length_b   1.000
_cell.length_c   1.000
_cell.angle_alpha   90.00
_cell.angle_beta   90.00
_cell.angle_gamma   90.00
#
_symmetry.space_group_name_H-M   'P 1'
#
loop_
_entity.id
_entity.type
_entity.pdbx_description
1 polymer ?
#
loop_
_entity_poly.entity_id
_entity_poly.type
_entity_poly.pdbx_seq_one_letter_code
_entity_poly.pdbx_strand_id
1 'polypeptide(L)'
;NTQIPRGAPIVWLHERILDEAKKRERMNTCGLLKEIYRIEKSARHMNELIDSIQFPVGEEKEEVVRRRVEELGIVYGALKNELDPLEKQVREVFHRIVKSRTEWLDSIARGSQ
;
A
#
# COMPACT_ATOMS: atom_id res chain seq x y z
N ASN A 1 -31.39 -42.19 7.73
CA ASN A 1 -30.01 -42.10 8.23
C ASN A 1 -29.22 -41.21 7.28
N THR A 2 -29.39 -39.89 7.41
CA THR A 2 -28.95 -38.94 6.37
C THR A 2 -27.61 -38.35 6.79
N GLN A 3 -26.51 -38.99 6.37
CA GLN A 3 -25.17 -38.45 6.53
C GLN A 3 -25.01 -37.25 5.59
N ILE A 4 -24.97 -36.04 6.15
CA ILE A 4 -24.54 -34.85 5.42
C ILE A 4 -23.05 -35.03 5.10
N PRO A 5 -22.61 -34.93 3.84
CA PRO A 5 -21.19 -35.11 3.50
C PRO A 5 -20.40 -33.97 4.13
N ARG A 6 -19.63 -34.26 5.19
CA ARG A 6 -18.79 -33.29 5.94
C ARG A 6 -17.64 -32.67 5.14
N GLY A 7 -17.61 -32.82 3.82
CA GLY A 7 -16.56 -32.29 2.94
C GLY A 7 -16.97 -31.07 2.12
N ALA A 8 -18.24 -30.98 1.69
CA ALA A 8 -18.65 -29.96 0.72
C ALA A 8 -18.45 -28.50 1.21
N PRO A 9 -18.77 -28.14 2.47
CA PRO A 9 -18.53 -26.78 2.97
C PRO A 9 -17.04 -26.46 3.11
N ILE A 10 -16.22 -27.46 3.44
CA ILE A 10 -14.78 -27.30 3.66
C ILE A 10 -14.06 -27.12 2.31
N VAL A 11 -14.45 -27.88 1.29
CA VAL A 11 -13.90 -27.76 -0.07
C VAL A 11 -14.22 -26.38 -0.67
N TRP A 12 -15.47 -25.92 -0.55
CA TRP A 12 -15.87 -24.60 -1.05
C TRP A 12 -15.14 -23.46 -0.33
N LEU A 13 -14.95 -23.57 0.99
CA LEU A 13 -14.18 -22.61 1.75
C LEU A 13 -12.71 -22.58 1.31
N HIS A 14 -12.11 -23.76 1.09
CA HIS A 14 -10.74 -23.89 0.62
C HIS A 14 -10.53 -23.26 -0.76
N GLU A 15 -11.46 -23.49 -1.70
CA GLU A 15 -11.44 -22.87 -3.03
C GLU A 15 -11.54 -21.34 -2.94
N ARG A 16 -12.46 -20.80 -2.12
CA ARG A 16 -12.55 -19.35 -1.90
C ARG A 16 -11.29 -18.75 -1.28
N ILE A 17 -10.66 -19.45 -0.33
CA ILE A 17 -9.41 -19.00 0.30
C ILE A 17 -8.29 -18.95 -0.75
N LEU A 18 -8.17 -19.97 -1.61
CA LEU A 18 -7.17 -20.00 -2.69
C LEU A 18 -7.40 -18.89 -3.73
N ASP A 19 -8.65 -18.63 -4.10
CA ASP A 19 -8.99 -17.58 -5.06
C ASP A 19 -8.70 -16.19 -4.51
N GLU A 20 -9.03 -15.94 -3.24
CA GLU A 20 -8.70 -14.68 -2.55
C GLU A 20 -7.19 -14.51 -2.33
N ALA A 21 -6.46 -15.59 -2.04
CA ALA A 21 -5.00 -15.55 -1.92
C ALA A 21 -4.32 -15.17 -3.26
N LYS A 22 -4.78 -15.75 -4.38
CA LYS A 22 -4.27 -15.41 -5.72
C LYS A 22 -4.60 -13.98 -6.14
N LYS A 23 -5.77 -13.45 -5.75
CA LYS A 23 -6.11 -12.03 -5.98
C LYS A 23 -5.19 -11.09 -5.19
N ARG A 24 -4.88 -11.43 -3.94
CA ARG A 24 -3.93 -10.67 -3.11
C ARG A 24 -2.52 -10.68 -3.68
N GLU A 25 -2.04 -11.80 -4.21
CA GLU A 25 -0.70 -11.90 -4.78
C GLU A 25 -0.50 -11.02 -6.02
N ARG A 26 -1.55 -10.85 -6.84
CA ARG A 26 -1.54 -9.92 -7.98
C ARG A 26 -1.59 -8.44 -7.58
N MET A 27 -2.00 -8.13 -6.36
CA MET A 27 -2.19 -6.76 -5.88
C MET A 27 -1.03 -6.21 -5.03
N ASN A 28 -0.08 -7.04 -4.57
CA ASN A 28 0.73 -6.69 -3.40
C ASN A 28 2.25 -6.69 -3.56
N THR A 29 2.81 -6.64 -4.77
CA THR A 29 4.29 -6.77 -4.91
C THR A 29 4.98 -5.70 -5.76
N CYS A 30 4.29 -4.70 -6.33
CA CYS A 30 4.95 -3.81 -7.32
C CYS A 30 4.76 -2.28 -7.17
N GLY A 31 4.06 -1.77 -6.16
CA GLY A 31 3.77 -0.32 -6.04
C GLY A 31 4.77 0.46 -5.20
N LEU A 32 4.79 0.21 -3.88
CA LEU A 32 5.38 1.15 -2.94
C LEU A 32 6.91 1.26 -2.97
N LEU A 33 7.63 0.13 -3.01
CA LEU A 33 9.10 0.14 -2.98
C LEU A 33 9.67 0.78 -4.26
N LYS A 34 9.02 0.52 -5.39
CA LYS A 34 9.35 1.15 -6.68
C LYS A 34 9.13 2.66 -6.62
N GLU A 35 8.04 3.09 -5.99
CA GLU A 35 7.68 4.51 -5.91
C GLU A 35 8.54 5.27 -4.89
N ILE A 36 8.91 4.65 -3.77
CA ILE A 36 9.91 5.18 -2.82
C ILE A 36 11.26 5.38 -3.55
N TYR A 37 11.70 4.39 -4.32
CA TYR A 37 12.92 4.49 -5.10
C TYR A 37 12.87 5.61 -6.16
N ARG A 38 11.72 5.79 -6.83
CA ARG A 38 11.52 6.89 -7.79
C ARG A 38 11.57 8.26 -7.12
N ILE A 39 10.98 8.41 -5.93
CA ILE A 39 11.04 9.66 -5.16
C ILE A 39 12.48 9.94 -4.71
N GLU A 40 13.18 8.95 -4.17
CA GLU A 40 14.57 9.13 -3.72
C GLU A 40 15.47 9.60 -4.89
N LYS A 41 15.31 8.98 -6.06
CA LYS A 41 16.04 9.38 -7.27
C LYS A 41 15.70 10.81 -7.71
N SER A 42 14.42 11.19 -7.67
CA SER A 42 13.99 12.52 -8.08
C SER A 42 14.47 13.60 -7.09
N ALA A 43 14.41 13.34 -5.79
CA ALA A 43 14.94 14.22 -4.74
C ALA A 43 16.45 14.46 -4.90
N ARG A 44 17.21 13.39 -5.22
CA ARG A 44 18.65 13.49 -5.49
C ARG A 44 18.96 14.37 -6.69
N HIS A 45 18.26 14.17 -7.81
CA HIS A 45 18.45 15.00 -9.01
C HIS A 45 18.07 16.47 -8.78
N MET A 46 17.10 16.76 -7.90
CA MET A 46 16.78 18.15 -7.54
C MET A 46 17.88 18.80 -6.71
N ASN A 47 18.46 18.08 -5.73
CA ASN A 47 19.58 18.60 -4.95
C ASN A 47 20.77 18.96 -5.85
N GLU A 48 21.13 18.07 -6.79
CA GLU A 48 22.19 18.32 -7.76
C GLU A 48 21.91 19.57 -8.62
N LEU A 49 20.64 19.82 -8.93
CA LEU A 49 20.23 21.02 -9.65
C LEU A 49 20.37 22.28 -8.82
N ILE A 50 19.93 22.24 -7.56
CA ILE A 50 20.05 23.35 -6.60
C ILE A 50 21.53 23.73 -6.45
N ASP A 51 22.42 22.75 -6.31
CA ASP A 51 23.87 22.98 -6.18
C ASP A 51 24.48 23.60 -7.45
N SER A 52 23.87 23.39 -8.62
CA SER A 52 24.33 23.94 -9.91
C SER A 52 23.77 25.33 -10.24
N ILE A 53 22.83 25.85 -9.44
CA ILE A 53 22.20 27.16 -9.67
C ILE A 53 23.16 28.25 -9.19
N GLN A 54 23.66 29.05 -10.14
CA GLN A 54 24.27 30.34 -9.86
C GLN A 54 23.36 31.44 -10.39
N PHE A 55 23.18 32.48 -9.58
CA PHE A 55 22.33 33.61 -9.91
C PHE A 55 23.12 34.71 -10.63
N PRO A 56 22.48 35.46 -11.56
CA PRO A 56 21.10 35.32 -12.02
C PRO A 56 20.90 34.10 -12.94
N VAL A 57 19.79 33.38 -12.75
CA VAL A 57 19.45 32.20 -13.53
C VAL A 57 18.95 32.65 -14.91
N GLY A 58 19.58 32.16 -15.98
CA GLY A 58 19.10 32.42 -17.34
C GLY A 58 17.76 31.75 -17.62
N GLU A 59 16.93 32.36 -18.45
CA GLU A 59 15.55 31.95 -18.78
C GLU A 59 15.44 30.47 -19.21
N GLU A 60 16.41 29.96 -19.96
CA GLU A 60 16.49 28.54 -20.35
C GLU A 60 16.63 27.60 -19.14
N LYS A 61 17.43 27.99 -18.15
CA LYS A 61 17.70 27.18 -16.95
C LYS A 61 16.50 27.22 -15.99
N GLU A 62 15.76 28.31 -15.97
CA GLU A 62 14.49 28.45 -15.24
C GLU A 62 13.41 27.52 -15.81
N GLU A 63 13.25 27.47 -17.14
CA GLU A 63 12.34 26.54 -17.83
C GLU A 63 12.64 25.07 -17.51
N VAL A 64 13.92 24.69 -17.48
CA VAL A 64 14.36 23.32 -17.13
C VAL A 64 14.02 22.97 -15.68
N VAL A 65 14.21 23.91 -14.75
CA VAL A 65 13.85 23.73 -13.34
C VAL A 65 12.33 23.58 -13.21
N ARG A 66 11.55 24.46 -13.84
CA ARG A 66 10.08 24.41 -13.82
C ARG A 66 9.54 23.07 -14.30
N ARG A 67 10.05 22.56 -15.44
CA ARG A 67 9.64 21.25 -15.98
C ARG A 67 9.95 20.10 -15.03
N ARG A 68 11.14 20.12 -14.41
CA ARG A 68 11.53 19.07 -13.46
C ARG A 68 10.69 19.10 -12.18
N VAL A 69 10.30 20.28 -11.72
CA VAL A 69 9.37 20.43 -10.59
C VAL A 69 8.00 19.88 -10.94
N GLU A 70 7.49 20.15 -12.15
CA GLU A 70 6.23 19.55 -12.63
C GLU A 70 6.30 18.02 -12.73
N GLU A 71 7.38 17.47 -13.30
CA GLU A 71 7.60 16.02 -13.37
C GLU A 71 7.62 15.37 -11.99
N LEU A 72 8.29 16.00 -11.01
CA LEU A 72 8.28 15.53 -9.63
C LEU A 72 6.87 15.60 -9.02
N GLY A 73 6.12 16.67 -9.29
CA GLY A 73 4.73 16.80 -8.82
C GLY A 73 3.84 15.64 -9.28
N ILE A 74 4.01 15.18 -10.52
CA ILE A 74 3.31 14.01 -11.07
C ILE A 74 3.71 12.73 -10.33
N VAL A 75 5.01 12.52 -10.09
CA VAL A 75 5.52 11.35 -9.34
C VAL A 75 5.00 11.34 -7.90
N TYR A 76 5.00 12.49 -7.24
CA TYR A 76 4.48 12.64 -5.88
C TYR A 76 2.97 12.37 -5.81
N GLY A 77 2.19 12.88 -6.78
CA GLY A 77 0.76 12.61 -6.88
C GLY A 77 0.46 11.12 -7.05
N ALA A 78 1.22 10.42 -7.91
CA ALA A 78 1.09 8.98 -8.07
C ALA A 78 1.41 8.22 -6.78
N LEU A 79 2.48 8.58 -6.08
CA LEU A 79 2.84 7.95 -4.80
C LEU A 79 1.76 8.16 -3.74
N LYS A 80 1.20 9.38 -3.62
CA LYS A 80 0.13 9.65 -2.66
C LYS A 80 -1.10 8.79 -2.93
N ASN A 81 -1.48 8.65 -4.20
CA ASN A 81 -2.62 7.83 -4.61
C ASN A 81 -2.41 6.33 -4.31
N GLU A 82 -1.17 5.84 -4.26
CA GLU A 82 -0.87 4.45 -3.89
C GLU A 82 -0.67 4.24 -2.37
N LEU A 83 -0.21 5.27 -1.65
CA LEU A 83 -0.01 5.21 -0.20
C LEU A 83 -1.34 5.17 0.56
N ASP A 84 -2.34 5.93 0.13
CA ASP A 84 -3.67 5.98 0.75
C ASP A 84 -4.34 4.58 0.84
N PRO A 85 -4.39 3.77 -0.24
CA PRO A 85 -4.86 2.38 -0.18
C PRO A 85 -4.06 1.49 0.77
N LEU A 86 -2.74 1.69 0.88
CA LEU A 86 -1.91 0.92 1.78
C LEU A 86 -2.23 1.24 3.25
N GLU A 87 -2.36 2.52 3.59
CA GLU A 87 -2.74 2.94 4.94
C GLU A 87 -4.10 2.35 5.33
N LYS A 88 -5.07 2.38 4.41
CA LYS A 88 -6.39 1.78 4.63
C LYS A 88 -6.29 0.27 4.89
N GLN A 89 -5.47 -0.45 4.14
CA GLN A 89 -5.25 -1.89 4.36
C GLN A 89 -4.60 -2.19 5.71
N VAL A 90 -3.58 -1.43 6.11
CA VAL A 90 -2.94 -1.57 7.43
C VAL A 90 -3.97 -1.35 8.54
N ARG A 91 -4.79 -0.29 8.41
CA ARG A 91 -5.86 0.02 9.34
C ARG A 91 -6.90 -1.10 9.43
N GLU A 92 -7.34 -1.65 8.30
CA GLU A 92 -8.30 -2.76 8.27
C GLU A 92 -7.76 -4.02 8.94
N VAL A 93 -6.50 -4.39 8.68
CA VAL A 93 -5.84 -5.53 9.32
C VAL A 93 -5.74 -5.32 10.83
N PHE A 94 -5.34 -4.12 11.26
CA PHE A 94 -5.26 -3.78 12.67
C PHE A 94 -6.62 -3.89 13.35
N HIS A 95 -7.68 -3.35 12.75
CA HIS A 95 -9.05 -3.47 13.27
C HIS A 95 -9.48 -4.94 13.38
N ARG A 96 -9.15 -5.78 12.40
CA ARG A 96 -9.45 -7.22 12.47
C ARG A 96 -8.73 -7.89 13.62
N ILE A 97 -7.43 -7.60 13.82
CA ILE A 97 -6.64 -8.18 14.92
C ILE A 97 -7.23 -7.78 16.27
N VAL A 98 -7.49 -6.49 16.46
CA VAL A 98 -8.08 -5.97 17.69
C VAL A 98 -9.44 -6.61 17.94
N LYS A 99 -10.32 -6.60 16.94
CA LYS A 99 -11.66 -7.20 17.02
C LYS A 99 -11.59 -8.68 17.42
N SER A 100 -10.77 -9.48 16.73
CA SER A 100 -10.65 -10.91 17.04
C SER A 100 -10.10 -11.18 18.45
N ARG A 101 -9.18 -10.34 18.94
CA ARG A 101 -8.67 -10.46 20.31
C ARG A 101 -9.71 -10.06 21.35
N THR A 102 -10.46 -8.99 21.11
CA THR A 102 -11.57 -8.57 21.98
C THR A 102 -12.64 -9.66 22.04
N GLU A 103 -13.08 -10.18 20.90
CA GLU A 103 -14.06 -11.27 20.82
C GLU A 103 -13.60 -12.54 21.54
N TRP A 104 -12.31 -12.87 21.43
CA TRP A 104 -11.72 -14.01 22.14
C TRP A 104 -11.71 -13.79 23.67
N LEU A 105 -11.26 -12.62 24.14
CA LEU A 105 -11.30 -12.26 25.57
C LEU A 105 -12.74 -12.29 26.12
N ASP A 106 -13.68 -11.73 25.37
CA ASP A 106 -15.10 -11.73 25.71
C ASP A 106 -15.67 -13.15 25.80
N SER A 107 -15.22 -14.06 24.93
CA SER A 107 -15.64 -15.47 24.97
C SER A 107 -15.11 -16.21 26.19
N ILE A 108 -13.88 -15.91 26.62
CA ILE A 108 -13.28 -16.48 27.84
C ILE A 108 -14.03 -16.00 29.08
N ALA A 109 -14.29 -14.69 29.17
CA ALA A 109 -15.01 -14.09 30.29
C ALA A 109 -16.41 -14.70 30.49
N ARG A 110 -17.12 -15.02 29.40
CA ARG A 110 -18.44 -15.67 29.46
C ARG A 110 -18.37 -17.17 29.77
N GLY A 111 -17.28 -17.85 29.44
CA GLY A 111 -17.08 -19.27 29.71
C GLY A 111 -16.64 -19.57 31.15
N SER A 112 -16.22 -18.56 31.89
CA SER A 112 -15.83 -18.64 33.30
C SER A 112 -16.99 -18.39 34.29
N GLN A 113 -18.23 -18.38 33.80
CA GLN A 113 -19.45 -18.14 34.58
C GLN A 113 -20.32 -19.40 34.73
#